data_AF-A0A956ZY09-F1
#
_entry.id   AF-A0A956ZY09-F1
#
_cell.length_a   1.000
_cell.length_b   1.000
_cell.length_c   1.000
_cell.angle_alpha   90.00
_cell.angle_beta   90.00
_cell.angle_gamma   90.00
#
_symmetry.space_group_name_H-M   'P 1'
#
loop_
_entity.id
_entity.type
_entity.pdbx_description
1 polymer ?
#
loop_
_entity_poly.entity_id
_entity_poly.type
_entity_poly.pdbx_seq_one_letter_code
_entity_poly.pdbx_strand_id
1 'polypeptide(L)' 'MDERPLTFVVRLWSRQEEFRAEVKLLQGGKTLYFKSSAELLAFLEQPQLATDDGVDA' A
#
# COMPACT_ATOMS: atom_id res chain seq x y z
N MET A 1 -15.99 -10.35 6.87
CA MET A 1 -14.61 -9.93 6.56
C MET A 1 -13.73 -10.48 7.65
N ASP A 2 -12.59 -11.06 7.30
CA ASP A 2 -11.62 -11.57 8.29
C ASP A 2 -11.00 -10.33 8.97
N GLU A 3 -11.37 -10.06 10.23
CA GLU A 3 -11.06 -8.82 10.99
C GLU A 3 -9.60 -8.72 11.43
N ARG A 4 -8.69 -9.41 10.74
CA ARG A 4 -7.28 -9.45 11.13
C ARG A 4 -6.63 -8.11 10.76
N PRO A 5 -5.84 -7.52 11.67
CA PRO A 5 -5.12 -6.29 11.35
C PRO A 5 -4.15 -6.55 10.19
N LEU A 6 -4.23 -5.72 9.16
CA LEU A 6 -3.24 -5.69 8.09
C LEU A 6 -2.00 -4.94 8.56
N THR A 7 -0.82 -5.49 8.31
CA THR A 7 0.45 -4.85 8.66
C THR A 7 1.18 -4.44 7.39
N PHE A 8 1.47 -3.15 7.28
CA PHE A 8 2.20 -2.59 6.14
C PHE A 8 3.61 -2.19 6.55
N VAL A 9 4.56 -2.47 5.66
CA VAL A 9 5.87 -1.81 5.68
C VAL A 9 5.82 -0.67 4.68
N VAL A 10 5.98 0.55 5.16
CA VAL A 10 5.99 1.76 4.33
C VAL A 10 7.41 2.33 4.33
N ARG A 11 7.99 2.46 3.13
CA ARG A 11 9.29 3.12 2.93
C ARG A 11 9.04 4.46 2.26
N LEU A 12 9.56 5.54 2.85
CA LEU A 12 9.45 6.89 2.32
C LEU A 12 10.83 7.41 1.98
N TRP A 13 10.97 8.07 0.84
CA TRP A 13 12.21 8.76 0.46
C TRP A 13 11.92 9.93 -0.47
N SER A 14 12.91 10.81 -0.63
CA SER A 14 12.88 11.87 -1.64
C SER A 14 13.89 11.56 -2.75
N ARG A 15 13.53 11.87 -3.99
CA ARG A 15 14.44 11.82 -5.14
C ARG A 15 14.26 13.11 -5.92
N GLN A 16 15.32 13.92 -6.00
CA GLN A 16 15.28 15.22 -6.72
C GLN A 16 14.12 16.10 -6.25
N GLU A 17 13.95 16.25 -4.93
CA GLU A 17 12.85 17.01 -4.29
C GLU A 17 11.45 16.41 -4.49
N GLU A 18 11.32 15.30 -5.22
CA GLU A 18 10.04 14.62 -5.39
C GLU A 18 9.81 13.56 -4.31
N PHE A 19 8.57 13.49 -3.80
CA PHE A 19 8.14 12.46 -2.87
C PHE A 19 8.11 11.09 -3.54
N ARG A 20 8.51 10.05 -2.79
CA ARG A 20 8.39 8.65 -3.16
C ARG A 20 7.99 7.82 -1.95
N ALA A 21 7.08 6.88 -2.19
CA ALA A 21 6.75 5.86 -1.22
C ALA A 21 6.68 4.48 -1.87
N GLU A 22 7.03 3.47 -1.09
CA GLU A 22 6.79 2.07 -1.38
C GLU A 22 5.99 1.48 -0.22
N VAL A 23 4.96 0.71 -0.54
CA VAL A 23 4.14 0.00 0.44
C VAL A 23 4.14 -1.49 0.12
N LYS A 24 4.36 -2.31 1.14
CA LYS A 24 4.27 -3.77 1.04
C LYS A 24 3.48 -4.34 2.22
N LEU A 25 2.63 -5.32 1.95
CA LEU A 25 1.96 -6.10 2.97
C LEU A 25 2.96 -7.09 3.61
N LEU A 26 3.05 -7.08 4.95
CA LEU A 26 4.02 -7.91 5.67
C LEU A 26 3.74 -9.41 5.48
N GLN A 27 2.46 -9.78 5.39
CA GLN A 27 1.97 -11.14 5.20
C GLN A 27 2.23 -11.70 3.78
N GLY A 28 2.90 -10.95 2.91
CA GLY A 28 3.06 -11.28 1.49
C GLY A 28 2.02 -10.56 0.62
N GLY A 29 2.30 -10.44 -0.68
CA GLY A 29 1.48 -9.68 -1.62
C GLY A 29 2.31 -8.78 -2.53
N LYS A 30 1.62 -7.94 -3.29
CA LYS A 30 2.26 -7.01 -4.25
C LYS A 30 2.88 -5.80 -3.52
N THR A 31 4.00 -5.34 -4.07
CA THR A 31 4.61 -4.07 -3.68
C THR A 31 3.98 -2.95 -4.53
N LEU A 32 3.51 -1.89 -3.87
CA LEU A 32 2.94 -0.71 -4.51
C LEU A 32 3.88 0.48 -4.37
N TYR A 33 3.91 1.35 -5.39
CA TYR A 33 4.75 2.54 -5.42
C TYR A 33 3.90 3.79 -5.65
N PHE A 34 4.19 4.84 -4.91
CA PHE A 34 3.48 6.12 -4.99
C PHE A 34 4.46 7.27 -5.20
N LYS A 35 4.04 8.25 -6.00
CA LYS A 35 4.79 9.51 -6.25
C LYS A 35 4.13 10.72 -5.58
N SER A 36 2.97 10.53 -4.96
CA SER A 36 2.21 11.54 -4.24
C SER A 36 1.89 11.05 -2.83
N SER A 37 2.04 11.92 -1.84
CA SER A 37 1.61 11.65 -0.47
C SER A 37 0.08 11.50 -0.37
N ALA A 38 -0.67 12.24 -1.20
CA ALA A 38 -2.13 12.13 -1.23
C ALA A 38 -2.60 10.75 -1.74
N GLU A 39 -1.94 10.22 -2.78
CA GLU A 39 -2.24 8.87 -3.30
C GLU A 39 -1.92 7.79 -2.27
N LEU A 40 -0.79 7.92 -1.56
CA LEU A 40 -0.43 7.01 -0.48
C LEU A 40 -1.47 7.02 0.65
N LEU A 41 -1.92 8.21 1.09
CA LEU A 41 -2.90 8.33 2.15
C LEU A 41 -4.25 7.75 1.76
N ALA A 42 -4.73 8.05 0.55
CA ALA A 42 -5.97 7.48 0.02
C ALA A 42 -5.92 5.94 -0.03
N PHE A 43 -4.76 5.36 -0.35
CA PHE A 43 -4.56 3.92 -0.28
C PHE A 43 -4.64 3.37 1.15
N LEU A 44 -3.98 4.02 2.12
CA LEU A 44 -3.94 3.57 3.52
C LEU A 44 -5.30 3.69 4.24
N GLU A 45 -6.19 4.56 3.76
CA GLU A 45 -7.57 4.67 4.23
C GLU A 45 -8.45 3.50 3.77
N GLN A 46 -8.11 2.85 2.66
CA GLN A 46 -8.87 1.74 2.07
C GLN A 46 -7.95 0.57 1.67
N PRO A 47 -7.22 -0.01 2.65
CA PRO A 47 -6.17 -0.99 2.40
C PRO A 47 -6.67 -2.31 1.79
N GLN A 48 -7.97 -2.61 1.90
CA GLN A 48 -8.61 -3.81 1.35
C GLN A 48 -8.44 -3.96 -0.18
N LEU A 49 -8.16 -2.88 -0.90
CA LEU A 49 -7.88 -2.91 -2.34
C LEU A 49 -6.53 -3.57 -2.69
N ALA A 50 -5.59 -3.69 -1.74
CA ALA A 50 -4.32 -4.38 -1.95
C ALA A 50 -4.38 -5.90 -1.71
N THR A 51 -5.42 -6.39 -1.05
CA THR A 51 -5.60 -7.81 -0.74
C THR A 51 -6.45 -8.56 -1.77
N ASP A 52 -7.05 -7.83 -2.70
CA ASP A 52 -7.93 -8.38 -3.74
C ASP A 52 -7.09 -8.92 -4.92
N ASP A 53 -6.36 -10.01 -4.68
CA ASP A 53 -5.98 -10.91 -5.77
C ASP A 53 -7.23 -11.71 -6.15
N GLY A 54 -8.10 -11.10 -6.98
CA GLY A 54 -9.27 -11.69 -7.62
C GLY A 54 -9.83 -12.98 -7.00
N VAL A 55 -10.90 -12.88 -6.22
CA VAL A 55 -11.82 -14.01 -6.07
C VAL A 55 -12.52 -14.18 -7.43
N ASP A 56 -12.04 -15.15 -8.23
CA ASP A 56 -12.79 -15.72 -9.34
C ASP A 56 -14.21 -16.08 -8.85
N ALA A 57 -15.23 -15.48 -9.47
CA ALA A 57 -16.62 -15.91 -9.43
C ALA A 57 -17.22 -15.80 -10.83
#